data_AF-A0A6C0ALW6-F1
#
_entry.id   AF-A0A6C0ALW6-F1
#
_cell.length_a   1.000
_cell.length_b   1.000
_cell.length_c   1.000
_cell.angle_alpha   90.00
_cell.angle_beta   90.00
_cell.angle_gamma   90.00
#
_symmetry.space_group_name_H-M   'P 1'
#
loop_
_entity.id
_entity.type
_entity.pdbx_description
1 polymer ?
#
loop_
_entity_poly.entity_id
_entity_poly.type
_entity_poly.pdbx_seq_one_letter_code
_entity_poly.pdbx_strand_id
1 'polypeptide(L)'
;MQKICMDFYHQNTEYLPLNLGQQFFILLGLMTTAFSVPCWVIAKFIHRPWWGDNPPLDIDDEDTPYEKLYNYKDIQEAREEKELKNCILFETTPKGAVFMKYDDEEEGFLYWADKSIDYKFLETCARKFCKVYFCKDVYIYNESDTEESEEEETNEELEEKTEEKVKEVKEEKNDSVFANFKNYKTNTTIQEKATEIKANKYIHKGKIIDFMIIQTSNYSSLKKKEGDKSWFSWKNKKE
;
A
#
# COMPACT_ATOMS: atom_id res chain seq x y z
N MET A 1 52.09 -52.65 -8.21
CA MET A 1 50.68 -52.36 -7.87
C MET A 1 50.11 -51.17 -8.66
N GLN A 2 50.80 -50.03 -8.78
CA GLN A 2 50.30 -48.88 -9.57
C GLN A 2 50.15 -49.13 -11.08
N LYS A 3 51.02 -49.92 -11.72
CA LYS A 3 50.88 -50.26 -13.15
C LYS A 3 49.63 -51.11 -13.44
N ILE A 4 49.31 -52.06 -12.57
CA ILE A 4 48.13 -52.93 -12.72
C ILE A 4 46.83 -52.12 -12.62
N CYS A 5 46.76 -51.08 -11.77
CA CYS A 5 45.60 -50.19 -11.73
C CYS A 5 45.47 -49.31 -12.97
N MET A 6 46.56 -48.78 -13.51
CA MET A 6 46.55 -47.98 -14.75
C MET A 6 46.12 -48.83 -15.95
N ASP A 7 46.62 -50.06 -16.03
CA ASP A 7 46.28 -50.98 -17.12
C ASP A 7 44.82 -51.47 -17.02
N PHE A 8 44.29 -51.69 -15.81
CA PHE A 8 42.88 -52.01 -15.58
C PHE A 8 41.94 -50.84 -15.90
N TYR A 9 42.38 -49.59 -15.69
CA TYR A 9 41.62 -48.40 -16.05
C TYR A 9 41.58 -48.20 -17.58
N HIS A 10 42.71 -48.47 -18.26
CA HIS A 10 42.78 -48.40 -19.72
C HIS A 10 42.00 -49.51 -20.43
N GLN A 11 41.85 -50.69 -19.80
CA GLN A 11 41.15 -51.84 -20.39
C GLN A 11 39.62 -51.71 -20.30
N ASN A 12 39.09 -50.88 -19.41
CA ASN A 12 37.64 -50.64 -19.26
C ASN A 12 37.13 -49.39 -20.02
N THR A 13 38.02 -48.63 -20.69
CA THR A 13 37.62 -47.55 -21.60
C THR A 13 37.47 -48.08 -23.03
N GLU A 14 36.60 -49.07 -23.23
CA GLU A 14 36.09 -49.35 -24.57
C GLU A 14 35.16 -48.20 -24.96
N TYR A 15 35.65 -47.31 -25.82
CA TYR A 15 34.82 -46.32 -26.48
C TYR A 15 33.77 -47.09 -27.30
N LEU A 16 32.51 -47.06 -26.87
CA LEU A 16 31.41 -47.53 -27.71
C LEU A 16 31.49 -46.72 -29.03
N PRO A 17 31.60 -47.38 -30.21
CA PRO A 17 31.73 -46.68 -31.48
C PRO A 17 30.38 -46.07 -31.87
N LEU A 18 30.05 -44.92 -31.28
CA LEU A 18 28.82 -44.21 -31.58
C LEU A 18 29.00 -43.34 -32.82
N ASN A 19 28.00 -43.37 -33.69
CA ASN A 19 27.91 -42.45 -34.81
C ASN A 19 27.70 -41.01 -34.31
N LEU A 20 28.19 -40.02 -35.07
CA LEU A 20 28.08 -38.60 -34.72
C LEU A 20 26.63 -38.17 -34.39
N GLY A 21 25.65 -38.71 -35.13
CA GLY A 21 24.23 -38.47 -34.85
C GLY A 21 23.76 -39.05 -33.51
N GLN A 22 24.23 -40.23 -33.13
CA GLN A 22 23.89 -40.84 -31.84
C GLN A 22 24.49 -40.04 -30.67
N GLN A 23 25.73 -39.55 -30.82
CA GLN A 23 26.35 -38.65 -29.84
C GLN A 23 25.55 -37.36 -29.68
N PHE A 24 25.07 -36.78 -30.79
CA PHE A 24 24.24 -35.57 -30.77
C PHE A 24 22.93 -35.77 -29.98
N PHE A 25 22.19 -36.85 -30.23
CA PHE A 25 20.92 -37.11 -29.53
C PHE A 25 21.12 -37.42 -28.05
N ILE A 26 22.20 -38.11 -27.68
CA ILE A 26 22.53 -38.37 -26.27
C ILE A 26 22.87 -37.08 -25.54
N LEU A 27 23.69 -36.20 -26.15
CA LEU A 27 24.00 -34.89 -25.57
C LEU A 27 22.76 -34.02 -25.42
N LEU A 28 21.87 -34.03 -26.42
CA LEU A 28 20.60 -33.29 -26.36
C LEU A 28 19.71 -33.80 -25.20
N GLY A 29 19.59 -35.11 -25.04
CA GLY A 29 18.84 -35.72 -23.93
C GLY A 29 19.44 -35.40 -22.55
N LEU A 30 20.76 -35.41 -22.44
CA LEU A 30 21.45 -35.04 -21.21
C LEU A 30 21.24 -33.57 -20.85
N MET A 31 21.25 -32.67 -21.84
CA MET A 31 20.99 -31.24 -21.60
C MET A 31 19.57 -31.01 -21.10
N THR A 32 18.56 -31.61 -21.76
CA THR A 32 17.14 -31.42 -21.35
C THR A 32 16.86 -31.91 -19.93
N THR A 33 17.43 -33.05 -19.53
CA THR A 33 17.28 -33.58 -18.17
C THR A 33 18.06 -32.75 -17.15
N ALA A 34 19.24 -32.24 -17.49
CA ALA A 34 20.03 -31.35 -16.65
C ALA A 34 19.32 -30.03 -16.33
N PHE A 35 18.50 -29.49 -17.24
CA PHE A 35 17.69 -28.30 -16.96
C PHE A 35 16.36 -28.61 -16.27
N SER A 36 15.71 -29.74 -16.61
CA SER A 36 14.38 -30.08 -16.10
C SER A 36 14.39 -30.55 -14.64
N VAL A 37 15.42 -31.29 -14.21
CA VAL A 37 15.52 -31.83 -12.85
C VAL A 37 15.66 -30.71 -11.80
N PRO A 38 16.54 -29.70 -11.97
CA PRO A 38 16.59 -28.55 -11.07
C PRO A 38 15.27 -27.79 -11.01
N CYS A 39 14.62 -27.53 -12.15
CA CYS A 39 13.31 -26.88 -12.18
C CYS A 39 12.25 -27.66 -11.37
N TRP A 40 12.21 -28.99 -11.51
CA TRP A 40 11.31 -29.85 -10.75
C TRP A 40 11.61 -29.83 -9.24
N VAL A 41 12.89 -29.85 -8.85
CA VAL A 41 13.32 -29.75 -7.44
C VAL A 41 12.91 -28.40 -6.85
N ILE A 42 13.16 -27.29 -7.55
CA ILE A 42 12.77 -25.93 -7.12
C ILE A 42 11.25 -25.85 -6.95
N ALA A 43 10.48 -26.34 -7.92
CA ALA A 43 9.01 -26.34 -7.86
C ALA A 43 8.47 -27.16 -6.68
N LYS A 44 9.10 -28.29 -6.35
CA LYS A 44 8.64 -29.15 -5.24
C LYS A 44 9.08 -28.64 -3.87
N PHE A 45 10.30 -28.11 -3.75
CA PHE A 45 10.94 -27.84 -2.47
C PHE A 45 11.15 -26.37 -2.12
N ILE A 46 11.21 -25.45 -3.08
CA ILE A 46 11.43 -24.01 -2.81
C ILE A 46 10.13 -23.22 -2.93
N HIS A 47 9.31 -23.58 -3.92
CA HIS A 47 8.07 -22.85 -4.23
C HIS A 47 6.97 -23.09 -3.17
N ARG A 48 6.83 -24.30 -2.63
CA ARG A 48 5.85 -24.57 -1.55
C ARG A 48 6.15 -23.87 -0.21
N PRO A 49 7.41 -23.84 0.31
CA PRO A 49 7.67 -23.16 1.58
C PRO A 49 7.65 -21.63 1.49
N TRP A 50 7.92 -21.02 0.34
CA TRP A 50 7.88 -19.55 0.22
C TRP A 50 6.48 -18.95 0.44
N TRP A 51 5.40 -19.73 0.21
CA TRP A 51 4.03 -19.35 0.55
C TRP A 51 3.54 -19.81 1.92
N GLY A 52 4.36 -20.56 2.67
CA GLY A 52 3.99 -21.01 4.01
C GLY A 52 4.14 -19.92 5.08
N ASP A 53 5.14 -19.05 4.90
CA ASP A 53 5.50 -18.00 5.88
C ASP A 53 5.08 -16.59 5.44
N ASN A 54 4.91 -16.39 4.13
CA ASN A 54 4.19 -15.24 3.58
C ASN A 54 2.96 -15.83 2.90
N PRO A 55 1.76 -15.80 3.51
CA PRO A 55 0.57 -16.05 2.72
C PRO A 55 0.66 -15.16 1.48
N PRO A 56 0.22 -15.62 0.30
CA PRO A 56 -0.12 -14.68 -0.77
C PRO A 56 -0.87 -13.54 -0.08
N LEU A 57 -0.56 -12.28 -0.36
CA LEU A 57 -1.45 -11.21 0.04
C LEU A 57 -2.81 -11.67 -0.46
N ASP A 58 -3.67 -12.05 0.48
CA ASP A 58 -5.02 -12.49 0.19
C ASP A 58 -5.60 -11.25 -0.51
N ILE A 59 -5.62 -11.31 -1.85
CA ILE A 59 -6.54 -10.50 -2.62
C ILE A 59 -7.83 -11.24 -2.29
N ASP A 60 -8.38 -10.90 -1.14
CA ASP A 60 -9.63 -11.47 -0.65
C ASP A 60 -10.62 -11.34 -1.81
N ASP A 61 -10.98 -12.46 -2.41
CA ASP A 61 -12.11 -12.60 -3.33
C ASP A 61 -13.45 -12.45 -2.57
N GLU A 62 -13.44 -11.70 -1.46
CA GLU A 62 -14.56 -11.37 -0.61
C GLU A 62 -14.83 -9.88 -0.81
N ASP A 63 -16.05 -9.53 -1.22
CA ASP A 63 -16.53 -8.15 -1.48
C ASP A 63 -16.53 -7.30 -0.20
N THR A 64 -15.39 -7.19 0.49
CA THR A 64 -15.24 -6.37 1.68
C THR A 64 -15.24 -4.91 1.26
N PRO A 65 -16.13 -4.09 1.85
CA PRO A 65 -16.12 -2.65 1.61
C PRO A 65 -14.74 -2.08 1.88
N TYR A 66 -14.30 -1.15 1.02
CA TYR A 66 -12.97 -0.57 1.10
C TYR A 66 -12.68 0.01 2.50
N GLU A 67 -13.70 0.57 3.14
CA GLU A 67 -13.65 1.13 4.49
C GLU A 67 -13.22 0.15 5.58
N LYS A 68 -13.47 -1.15 5.38
CA LYS A 68 -13.13 -2.21 6.34
C LYS A 68 -11.72 -2.78 6.10
N LEU A 69 -11.03 -2.35 5.04
CA LEU A 69 -9.65 -2.77 4.76
C LEU A 69 -8.67 -2.27 5.82
N TYR A 70 -7.59 -3.04 6.01
CA TYR A 70 -6.49 -2.73 6.91
C TYR A 70 -6.96 -2.51 8.35
N ASN A 71 -7.55 -3.52 8.99
CA ASN A 71 -7.98 -3.44 10.37
C ASN A 71 -6.82 -3.03 11.29
N TYR A 72 -7.06 -2.07 12.19
CA TYR A 72 -6.06 -1.56 13.12
C TYR A 72 -5.45 -2.65 14.02
N LYS A 73 -6.24 -3.68 14.36
CA LYS A 73 -5.79 -4.81 15.20
C LYS A 73 -4.66 -5.61 14.53
N ASP A 74 -4.65 -5.67 13.21
CA ASP A 74 -3.66 -6.42 12.42
C ASP A 74 -2.37 -5.64 12.16
N ILE A 75 -2.33 -4.36 12.52
CA ILE A 75 -1.14 -3.52 12.35
C ILE A 75 -0.10 -3.91 13.40
N GLN A 76 1.09 -4.26 12.92
CA GLN A 76 2.24 -4.59 13.76
C GLN A 76 2.69 -3.39 14.60
N GLU A 77 3.35 -3.66 15.72
CA GLU A 77 3.81 -2.63 16.64
C GLU A 77 4.86 -1.70 16.02
N ALA A 78 4.97 -0.52 16.62
CA ALA A 78 5.88 0.52 16.22
C ALA A 78 7.36 0.11 16.37
N ARG A 79 8.17 0.32 15.33
CA ARG A 79 9.65 0.27 15.44
C ARG A 79 10.20 1.44 16.26
N GLU A 80 11.25 1.25 17.07
CA GLU A 80 11.78 2.28 17.98
C GLU A 80 12.37 3.51 17.27
N GLU A 81 12.89 3.37 16.05
CA GLU A 81 13.47 4.47 15.27
C GLU A 81 12.80 4.51 13.89
N LYS A 82 12.03 5.58 13.63
CA LYS A 82 11.28 5.76 12.38
C LYS A 82 11.50 7.16 11.82
N GLU A 83 12.14 7.21 10.65
CA GLU A 83 12.21 8.43 9.85
C GLU A 83 10.96 8.53 8.95
N LEU A 84 9.85 9.06 9.47
CA LEU A 84 8.60 9.21 8.72
C LEU A 84 8.67 10.28 7.62
N LYS A 85 9.68 11.15 7.65
CA LYS A 85 9.84 12.29 6.72
C LYS A 85 9.88 11.88 5.25
N ASN A 86 10.39 10.68 4.95
CA ASN A 86 10.52 10.15 3.60
C ASN A 86 9.44 9.11 3.25
N CYS A 87 8.53 8.82 4.18
CA CYS A 87 7.44 7.87 4.00
C CYS A 87 6.28 8.52 3.26
N ILE A 88 5.93 8.00 2.08
CA ILE A 88 4.88 8.51 1.22
C ILE A 88 4.08 7.32 0.70
N LEU A 89 2.82 7.25 1.11
CA LEU A 89 1.87 6.27 0.60
C LEU A 89 1.23 6.79 -0.69
N PHE A 90 1.10 5.92 -1.68
CA PHE A 90 0.23 6.11 -2.82
C PHE A 90 -0.87 5.06 -2.78
N GLU A 91 -2.13 5.49 -2.85
CA GLU A 91 -3.27 4.59 -2.79
C GLU A 91 -4.38 5.00 -3.76
N THR A 92 -5.02 4.00 -4.38
CA THR A 92 -6.19 4.24 -5.25
C THR A 92 -7.46 3.87 -4.50
N THR A 93 -8.16 4.89 -4.00
CA THR A 93 -9.47 4.71 -3.36
C THR A 93 -10.58 4.62 -4.41
N PRO A 94 -11.78 4.12 -4.07
CA PRO A 94 -12.93 4.10 -4.98
C PRO A 94 -13.30 5.49 -5.53
N LYS A 95 -13.04 6.56 -4.77
CA LYS A 95 -13.30 7.95 -5.19
C LYS A 95 -12.15 8.61 -5.93
N GLY A 96 -10.94 8.05 -5.90
CA GLY A 96 -9.78 8.58 -6.60
C GLY A 96 -8.44 8.22 -5.96
N ALA A 97 -7.36 8.58 -6.64
CA ALA A 97 -6.00 8.38 -6.13
C ALA A 97 -5.65 9.39 -5.03
N VAL A 98 -4.84 8.95 -4.07
CA VAL A 98 -4.39 9.71 -2.91
C VAL A 98 -2.90 9.48 -2.71
N PHE A 99 -2.14 10.56 -2.61
CA PHE A 99 -0.82 10.55 -1.98
C PHE A 99 -0.97 10.98 -0.54
N MET A 100 -0.43 10.21 0.40
CA MET A 100 -0.52 10.50 1.84
C MET A 100 0.86 10.44 2.50
N LYS A 101 1.14 11.39 3.39
CA LYS A 101 2.36 11.49 4.18
C LYS A 101 2.00 11.93 5.59
N TYR A 102 2.69 11.42 6.59
CA TYR A 102 2.59 11.94 7.95
C TYR A 102 3.58 13.10 8.17
N ASP A 103 3.14 14.13 8.87
CA ASP A 103 3.97 15.26 9.28
C ASP A 103 3.98 15.40 10.80
N ASP A 104 5.18 15.30 11.39
CA ASP A 104 5.40 15.39 12.83
C ASP A 104 5.16 16.81 13.36
N GLU A 105 5.33 17.84 12.51
CA GLU A 105 5.14 19.25 12.91
C GLU A 105 3.66 19.62 13.01
N GLU A 106 2.83 19.15 12.07
CA GLU A 106 1.39 19.39 12.06
C GLU A 106 0.58 18.33 12.82
N GLU A 107 1.27 17.29 13.33
CA GLU A 107 0.73 16.09 13.97
C GLU A 107 -0.46 15.52 13.19
N GLY A 108 -0.26 15.28 11.88
CA GLY A 108 -1.36 14.91 11.00
C GLY A 108 -0.95 14.29 9.67
N PHE A 109 -1.92 13.66 9.02
CA PHE A 109 -1.80 13.06 7.70
C PHE A 109 -2.06 14.10 6.62
N LEU A 110 -0.98 14.50 5.96
CA LEU A 110 -1.01 15.34 4.76
C LEU A 110 -1.44 14.49 3.58
N TYR A 111 -2.40 14.96 2.78
CA TYR A 111 -2.81 14.25 1.59
C TYR A 111 -3.00 15.15 0.36
N TRP A 112 -2.75 14.56 -0.80
CA TRP A 112 -2.94 15.16 -2.12
C TRP A 112 -3.86 14.27 -2.95
N ALA A 113 -4.91 14.86 -3.49
CA ALA A 113 -5.92 14.19 -4.30
C ALA A 113 -6.52 15.17 -5.29
N ASP A 114 -6.85 14.69 -6.50
CA ASP A 114 -7.49 15.51 -7.53
C ASP A 114 -9.00 15.70 -7.28
N LYS A 115 -9.60 14.77 -6.55
CA LYS A 115 -11.02 14.78 -6.15
C LYS A 115 -11.12 14.88 -4.62
N SER A 116 -12.26 15.34 -4.12
CA SER A 116 -12.58 15.29 -2.69
C SER A 116 -12.75 13.84 -2.25
N ILE A 117 -11.99 13.42 -1.25
CA ILE A 117 -12.01 12.07 -0.69
C ILE A 117 -12.69 12.13 0.68
N ASP A 118 -13.60 11.20 0.94
CA ASP A 118 -14.30 11.13 2.22
C ASP A 118 -13.35 10.65 3.33
N TYR A 119 -13.62 11.08 4.57
CA TYR A 119 -12.82 10.70 5.73
C TYR A 119 -12.74 9.19 5.93
N LYS A 120 -13.81 8.43 5.66
CA LYS A 120 -13.80 6.95 5.73
C LYS A 120 -12.72 6.29 4.87
N PHE A 121 -12.45 6.87 3.70
CA PHE A 121 -11.39 6.39 2.81
C PHE A 121 -10.00 6.88 3.26
N LEU A 122 -9.91 8.08 3.82
CA LEU A 122 -8.67 8.61 4.39
C LEU A 122 -8.22 7.84 5.64
N GLU A 123 -9.16 7.44 6.49
CA GLU A 123 -8.93 6.53 7.62
C GLU A 123 -8.30 5.22 7.17
N THR A 124 -8.87 4.61 6.13
CA THR A 124 -8.34 3.38 5.53
C THR A 124 -6.93 3.59 4.97
N CYS A 125 -6.68 4.72 4.30
CA CYS A 125 -5.35 5.08 3.81
C CYS A 125 -4.34 5.27 4.95
N ALA A 126 -4.75 5.90 6.05
CA ALA A 126 -3.90 6.09 7.23
C ALA A 126 -3.55 4.76 7.91
N ARG A 127 -4.52 3.84 8.05
CA ARG A 127 -4.25 2.49 8.53
C ARG A 127 -3.29 1.74 7.62
N LYS A 128 -3.45 1.85 6.30
CA LYS A 128 -2.49 1.31 5.33
C LYS A 128 -1.09 1.92 5.48
N PHE A 129 -1.01 3.25 5.66
CA PHE A 129 0.26 3.94 5.90
C PHE A 129 0.96 3.36 7.13
N CYS A 130 0.23 3.19 8.23
CA CYS A 130 0.75 2.64 9.48
C CYS A 130 1.19 1.17 9.34
N LYS A 131 0.45 0.38 8.56
CA LYS A 131 0.81 -1.02 8.23
C LYS A 131 2.09 -1.10 7.39
N VAL A 132 2.23 -0.25 6.36
CA VAL A 132 3.38 -0.28 5.44
C VAL A 132 4.66 0.23 6.09
N TYR A 133 4.56 1.27 6.93
CA TYR A 133 5.71 1.92 7.55
C TYR A 133 5.92 1.54 9.03
N PHE A 134 5.15 0.57 9.53
CA PHE A 134 5.21 0.08 10.92
C PHE A 134 5.09 1.22 11.95
N CYS A 135 4.16 2.16 11.71
CA CYS A 135 3.93 3.35 12.52
C CYS A 135 2.56 3.40 13.18
N LYS A 136 2.25 2.34 13.93
CA LYS A 136 1.00 2.24 14.71
C LYS A 136 0.81 3.36 15.73
N ASP A 137 1.90 3.92 16.23
CA ASP A 137 1.99 4.98 17.25
C ASP A 137 1.44 6.33 16.82
N VAL A 138 1.51 6.66 15.52
CA VAL A 138 1.01 7.95 15.01
C VAL A 138 -0.49 7.95 14.74
N TYR A 139 -1.12 6.78 14.68
CA TYR A 139 -2.53 6.63 14.43
C TYR A 139 -3.31 6.62 15.75
N ILE A 140 -4.28 7.52 15.85
CA ILE A 140 -5.19 7.58 17.00
C ILE A 140 -6.36 6.65 16.69
N TYR A 141 -6.42 5.54 17.42
CA TYR A 141 -7.53 4.59 17.30
C TYR A 141 -8.66 4.99 18.25
N ASN A 142 -9.85 5.21 17.69
CA ASN A 142 -11.08 5.42 18.45
C ASN A 142 -11.96 4.18 18.32
N GLU A 143 -12.32 3.57 19.46
CA GLU A 143 -13.12 2.33 19.50
C GLU A 143 -14.52 2.51 18.90
N SER A 144 -15.07 3.73 18.96
CA SER A 144 -16.39 4.07 18.39
C SER A 144 -16.47 3.93 16.87
N ASP A 145 -15.35 4.07 16.16
CA ASP A 145 -15.33 4.10 14.69
C ASP A 145 -15.53 2.70 14.07
N THR A 146 -15.54 1.65 14.90
CA THR A 146 -15.77 0.26 14.47
C THR A 146 -17.21 -0.19 14.70
N GLU A 147 -17.85 0.26 15.79
CA GLU A 147 -19.20 -0.19 16.19
C GLU A 147 -20.30 0.38 15.28
N GLU A 148 -20.18 1.63 14.81
CA GLU A 148 -21.13 2.20 13.84
C GLU A 148 -21.20 1.40 12.52
N SER A 149 -20.11 0.72 12.13
CA SER A 149 -20.07 -0.08 10.89
C SER A 149 -20.70 -1.47 10.99
N GLU A 150 -21.01 -1.93 12.20
CA GLU A 150 -21.77 -3.18 12.45
C GLU A 150 -23.27 -2.87 12.66
N GLU A 151 -23.60 -1.71 13.23
CA GLU A 151 -24.99 -1.29 13.46
C GLU A 151 -25.68 -0.73 12.20
N GLU A 152 -24.95 -0.08 11.28
CA GLU A 152 -25.50 0.40 10.01
C GLU A 152 -26.10 -0.72 9.13
N GLU A 153 -25.54 -1.94 9.19
CA GLU A 153 -26.08 -3.12 8.49
C GLU A 153 -27.48 -3.54 9.01
N THR A 154 -27.88 -3.11 10.20
CA THR A 154 -29.20 -3.43 10.77
C THR A 154 -30.26 -2.34 10.59
N ASN A 155 -29.87 -1.09 10.29
CA ASN A 155 -30.80 0.03 10.16
C ASN A 155 -31.24 0.35 8.72
N GLU A 156 -30.46 -0.02 7.69
CA GLU A 156 -30.86 0.19 6.30
C GLU A 156 -32.12 -0.61 5.90
N GLU A 157 -32.47 -1.69 6.61
CA GLU A 157 -33.70 -2.46 6.35
C GLU A 157 -34.97 -1.79 6.93
N LEU A 158 -34.83 -0.74 7.75
CA LEU A 158 -35.97 -0.02 8.36
C LEU A 158 -36.36 1.29 7.66
N GLU A 159 -35.44 1.96 6.95
CA GLU A 159 -35.71 3.29 6.37
C GLU A 159 -36.60 3.25 5.11
N GLU A 160 -36.68 2.11 4.42
CA GLU A 160 -37.52 1.94 3.21
C GLU A 160 -39.04 2.00 3.51
N LYS A 161 -39.45 2.01 4.80
CA LYS A 161 -40.86 2.11 5.22
C LYS A 161 -41.34 3.53 5.60
N THR A 162 -40.47 4.53 5.59
CA THR A 162 -40.80 5.87 6.14
C THR A 162 -40.95 6.99 5.10
N GLU A 163 -40.61 6.76 3.83
CA GLU A 163 -40.66 7.81 2.79
C GLU A 163 -42.09 8.12 2.26
N GLU A 164 -43.12 7.38 2.64
CA GLU A 164 -44.47 7.57 2.08
C GLU A 164 -45.33 8.66 2.78
N LYS A 165 -44.83 9.35 3.82
CA LYS A 165 -45.65 10.28 4.63
C LYS A 165 -45.28 11.76 4.64
N VAL A 166 -44.31 12.23 3.85
CA VAL A 166 -43.94 13.66 3.81
C VAL A 166 -44.19 14.26 2.43
N LYS A 167 -45.46 14.31 2.00
CA LYS A 167 -45.88 15.01 0.77
C LYS A 167 -46.97 16.06 0.94
N GLU A 168 -47.36 16.44 2.15
CA GLU A 168 -48.29 17.56 2.35
C GLU A 168 -47.68 18.72 3.13
N VAL A 169 -48.08 19.92 2.71
CA VAL A 169 -47.79 21.26 3.25
C VAL A 169 -46.59 21.99 2.62
N LYS A 170 -46.84 22.56 1.44
CA LYS A 170 -46.17 23.78 0.93
C LYS A 170 -47.23 24.83 0.60
N GLU A 171 -47.13 25.99 1.25
CA GLU A 171 -47.48 27.37 0.87
C GLU A 171 -47.69 28.12 2.20
N GLU A 172 -47.00 29.23 2.49
CA GLU A 172 -47.07 30.52 1.81
C GLU A 172 -45.73 31.29 1.86
N LYS A 173 -45.49 32.13 0.85
CA LYS A 173 -44.40 33.09 0.76
C LYS A 173 -44.84 34.44 1.34
N ASN A 174 -43.99 35.08 2.12
CA ASN A 174 -44.05 36.52 2.37
C ASN A 174 -42.73 37.17 1.93
N ASP A 175 -42.86 38.18 1.07
CA ASP A 175 -41.78 38.94 0.42
C ASP A 175 -41.02 39.82 1.43
N SER A 176 -39.70 39.65 1.46
CA SER A 176 -38.74 40.53 2.11
C SER A 176 -37.62 40.81 1.11
N VAL A 177 -37.35 42.09 0.84
CA VAL A 177 -36.30 42.58 -0.08
C VAL A 177 -34.87 42.37 0.49
N PHE A 178 -34.75 41.76 1.66
CA PHE A 178 -33.49 41.28 2.21
C PHE A 178 -33.38 39.74 2.09
N ALA A 179 -32.19 39.26 1.71
CA ALA A 179 -31.88 37.84 1.67
C ALA A 179 -31.97 37.24 3.08
N ASN A 180 -32.97 36.38 3.29
CA ASN A 180 -33.08 35.57 4.50
C ASN A 180 -32.11 34.38 4.36
N PHE A 181 -31.01 34.36 5.12
CA PHE A 181 -30.18 33.16 5.21
C PHE A 181 -31.02 32.05 5.84
N LYS A 182 -31.04 30.87 5.22
CA LYS A 182 -31.70 29.69 5.79
C LYS A 182 -31.02 29.35 7.12
N ASN A 183 -31.69 29.61 8.22
CA ASN A 183 -31.33 29.03 9.52
C ASN A 183 -31.72 27.55 9.48
N TYR A 184 -30.74 26.69 9.18
CA TYR A 184 -30.87 25.27 9.46
C TYR A 184 -30.96 25.12 10.99
N LYS A 185 -32.07 24.56 11.49
CA LYS A 185 -32.12 24.09 12.87
C LYS A 185 -31.20 22.88 12.96
N THR A 186 -29.95 23.11 13.31
CA THR A 186 -29.11 22.05 13.87
C THR A 186 -29.74 21.73 15.22
N ASN A 187 -30.48 20.62 15.31
CA ASN A 187 -30.84 20.02 16.60
C ASN A 187 -29.56 19.48 17.22
N THR A 188 -28.74 20.40 17.70
CA THR A 188 -27.48 20.11 18.33
C THR A 188 -27.56 20.73 19.71
N THR A 189 -28.29 20.03 20.58
CA THR A 189 -28.08 20.12 22.02
C THR A 189 -26.73 19.48 22.30
N ILE A 190 -25.63 20.13 21.90
CA ILE A 190 -24.33 19.85 22.49
C ILE A 190 -24.39 20.51 23.86
N GLN A 191 -24.74 19.71 24.86
CA GLN A 191 -24.30 20.00 26.20
C GLN A 191 -22.77 20.02 26.13
N GLU A 192 -22.20 21.20 26.36
CA GLU A 192 -20.78 21.43 26.49
C GLU A 192 -20.23 20.52 27.61
N LYS A 193 -19.75 19.35 27.20
CA LYS A 193 -18.77 18.57 27.96
C LYS A 193 -17.65 18.28 26.98
N ALA A 194 -16.85 19.31 26.71
CA ALA A 194 -15.66 19.24 25.88
C ALA A 194 -14.60 18.37 26.57
N THR A 195 -14.79 17.05 26.52
CA THR A 195 -13.66 16.12 26.49
C THR A 195 -13.10 16.20 25.09
N GLU A 196 -11.84 16.59 24.94
CA GLU A 196 -11.12 16.58 23.65
C GLU A 196 -11.21 15.17 23.05
N ILE A 197 -12.08 14.99 22.06
CA ILE A 197 -12.11 13.76 21.27
C ILE A 197 -10.85 13.81 20.41
N LYS A 198 -9.82 13.07 20.84
CA LYS A 198 -8.58 12.94 20.09
C LYS A 198 -8.90 12.15 18.82
N ALA A 199 -8.76 12.78 17.66
CA ALA A 199 -9.05 12.17 16.36
C ALA A 199 -7.89 12.39 15.39
N ASN A 200 -7.80 11.53 14.38
CA ASN A 200 -6.79 11.69 13.33
C ASN A 200 -7.04 12.98 12.53
N LYS A 201 -5.98 13.74 12.30
CA LYS A 201 -6.03 14.99 11.56
C LYS A 201 -5.64 14.75 10.11
N TYR A 202 -6.52 15.12 9.18
CA TYR A 202 -6.27 15.01 7.74
C TYR A 202 -6.22 16.38 7.09
N ILE A 203 -5.13 16.67 6.37
CA ILE A 203 -4.85 18.01 5.84
C ILE A 203 -4.65 17.90 4.33
N HIS A 204 -5.60 18.46 3.57
CA HIS A 204 -5.50 18.53 2.12
C HIS A 204 -4.44 19.57 1.72
N LYS A 205 -3.36 19.13 1.09
CA LYS A 205 -2.25 20.01 0.68
C LYS A 205 -2.31 20.42 -0.80
N GLY A 206 -3.13 19.76 -1.62
CA GLY A 206 -3.31 20.14 -3.03
C GLY A 206 -3.63 18.96 -3.94
N LYS A 207 -3.37 19.15 -5.24
CA LYS A 207 -3.58 18.11 -6.26
C LYS A 207 -2.40 17.17 -6.33
N ILE A 208 -2.61 16.01 -6.97
CA ILE A 208 -1.55 15.01 -7.14
C ILE A 208 -0.38 15.58 -7.94
N ILE A 209 -0.68 16.39 -8.96
CA ILE A 209 0.34 17.04 -9.80
C ILE A 209 1.27 17.94 -8.97
N ASP A 210 0.73 18.63 -7.96
CA ASP A 210 1.51 19.55 -7.12
C ASP A 210 2.54 18.77 -6.30
N PHE A 211 2.15 17.62 -5.75
CA PHE A 211 3.05 16.72 -5.04
C PHE A 211 4.19 16.22 -5.93
N MET A 212 3.88 15.79 -7.16
CA MET A 212 4.89 15.32 -8.12
C MET A 212 5.88 16.41 -8.49
N ILE A 213 5.41 17.65 -8.69
CA ILE A 213 6.26 18.80 -8.99
C ILE A 213 7.19 19.10 -7.82
N ILE A 214 6.68 19.10 -6.58
CA ILE A 214 7.49 19.33 -5.37
C ILE A 214 8.62 18.31 -5.30
N GLN A 215 8.32 17.02 -5.48
CA GLN A 215 9.33 15.96 -5.44
C GLN A 215 10.39 16.12 -6.55
N THR A 216 9.95 16.46 -7.76
CA THR A 216 10.85 16.68 -8.89
C THR A 216 11.78 17.87 -8.63
N SER A 217 11.26 18.96 -8.06
CA SER A 217 12.07 20.14 -7.71
C SER A 217 13.11 19.82 -6.63
N ASN A 218 12.74 19.06 -5.60
CA ASN A 218 13.63 18.61 -4.54
C ASN A 218 14.76 17.74 -5.10
N TYR A 219 14.43 16.75 -5.95
CA TYR A 219 15.43 15.90 -6.61
C TYR A 219 16.40 16.72 -7.47
N SER A 220 15.90 17.67 -8.27
CA SER A 220 16.75 18.52 -9.11
C SER A 220 17.74 19.37 -8.29
N SER A 221 17.31 19.84 -7.10
CA SER A 221 18.16 20.60 -6.19
C SER A 221 19.25 19.75 -5.54
N LEU A 222 18.95 18.49 -5.20
CA LEU A 222 19.92 17.53 -4.67
C LEU A 222 20.98 17.19 -5.71
N LYS A 223 20.57 16.92 -6.96
CA LYS A 223 21.48 16.63 -8.07
C LYS A 223 22.41 17.81 -8.37
N LYS A 224 21.92 19.05 -8.23
CA LYS A 224 22.76 20.25 -8.38
C LYS A 224 23.82 20.36 -7.28
N LYS A 225 23.50 19.97 -6.04
CA LYS A 225 24.47 19.91 -4.92
C LYS A 225 25.47 18.76 -5.06
N GLU A 226 25.08 17.62 -5.64
CA GLU A 226 25.99 16.51 -5.94
C GLU A 226 26.88 16.77 -7.18
N GLY A 227 26.39 17.54 -8.15
CA GLY A 227 27.14 17.94 -9.35
C GLY A 227 28.42 18.72 -9.05
N ASP A 228 28.50 19.40 -7.90
CA ASP A 228 29.71 20.08 -7.41
C ASP A 228 30.80 19.10 -6.93
N LYS A 229 30.43 17.83 -6.68
CA LYS A 229 31.36 16.71 -6.40
C LYS A 229 31.45 15.75 -7.59
N SER A 230 31.38 16.28 -8.81
CA SER A 230 31.60 15.52 -10.05
C SER A 230 32.88 14.68 -9.97
N TRP A 231 32.82 13.45 -10.50
CA TRP A 231 33.94 12.51 -10.65
C TRP A 231 35.19 13.16 -11.29
N PHE A 232 35.00 14.22 -12.09
CA PHE A 232 36.08 15.00 -12.69
C PHE A 232 36.80 15.96 -11.73
N SER A 233 36.31 16.18 -10.51
CA SER A 233 36.93 17.08 -9.54
C SER A 233 38.34 16.65 -9.11
N TRP A 234 38.65 15.35 -9.15
CA TRP A 234 40.00 14.81 -8.94
C TRP A 234 41.00 15.26 -10.02
N LYS A 235 40.54 15.53 -11.25
CA LYS A 235 41.40 15.89 -12.39
C LYS A 235 41.94 17.31 -12.30
N ASN A 236 41.27 18.19 -11.54
CA ASN A 236 41.66 19.59 -11.35
C ASN A 236 42.54 19.82 -10.10
N LYS A 237 42.92 18.75 -9.38
CA LYS A 237 43.78 18.83 -8.19
C LYS A 237 45.23 18.50 -8.57
N LYS A 238 45.82 19.33 -9.43
CA LYS A 238 47.26 19.37 -9.68
C LYS A 238 47.68 20.82 -9.83
N GLU A 239 48.21 21.36 -8.74
CA GLU A 239 49.39 22.24 -8.66
C GLU A 239 49.85 22.28 -7.20
#